data_AF-A0A6B3IJE2-F1
#
_entry.id   AF-A0A6B3IJE2-F1
#
_cell.length_a   1.000
_cell.length_b   1.000
_cell.length_c   1.000
_cell.angle_alpha   90.00
_cell.angle_beta   90.00
_cell.angle_gamma   90.00
#
_symmetry.space_group_name_H-M   'P 1'
#
loop_
_entity.id
_entity.type
_entity.pdbx_description
1 polymer ?
#
loop_
_entity_poly.entity_id
_entity_poly.type
_entity_poly.pdbx_seq_one_letter_code
_entity_poly.pdbx_strand_id
1 'polypeptide(L)'
;TWPRAAEIIKYTYSSWPNSGRFSTMLRNVYLPKVTNGSHSNGNWELSMTEAAIGISVFLEDRAAYDKAVSKFRGRVPAYIYVTADGALPKVAPGSGLDTRAKVINYWQGQSTFMDGLSQETCRDLTHTGYGISAIAHIAETGRIQGQDLYPEVADRLRHALGLHAKHQL
;
A
#
# COMPACT_ATOMS: atom_id res chain seq x y z
N THR A 1 9.35 8.22 4.38
CA THR A 1 9.44 7.32 5.56
C THR A 1 10.88 7.28 6.06
N TRP A 2 11.14 6.91 7.33
CA TRP A 2 12.51 6.83 7.87
C TRP A 2 13.44 5.85 7.12
N PRO A 3 13.00 4.66 6.69
CA PRO A 3 13.86 3.75 5.93
C PRO A 3 14.33 4.36 4.60
N ARG A 4 13.47 5.11 3.90
CA ARG A 4 13.84 5.81 2.66
C ARG A 4 14.93 6.86 2.89
N ALA A 5 14.83 7.64 3.97
CA ALA A 5 15.85 8.63 4.32
C ALA A 5 17.17 7.95 4.74
N ALA A 6 17.08 6.88 5.54
CA ALA A 6 18.22 6.09 5.97
C ALA A 6 18.95 5.44 4.78
N GLU A 7 18.23 4.94 3.78
CA GLU A 7 18.79 4.40 2.54
C GLU A 7 19.63 5.43 1.80
N ILE A 8 19.07 6.62 1.57
CA ILE A 8 19.80 7.72 0.92
C ILE A 8 21.05 8.09 1.71
N ILE A 9 20.94 8.21 3.05
CA ILE A 9 22.08 8.55 3.91
C ILE A 9 23.17 7.48 3.83
N LYS A 10 22.81 6.19 3.92
CA LYS A 10 23.72 5.03 3.89
C LYS A 10 24.55 5.00 2.61
N TYR A 11 23.98 5.40 1.47
CA TYR A 11 24.65 5.35 0.17
C TYR A 11 25.21 6.69 -0.33
N THR A 12 24.87 7.81 0.31
CA THR A 12 25.37 9.14 -0.07
C THR A 12 26.58 9.55 0.76
N TYR A 13 26.60 9.24 2.05
CA TYR A 13 27.68 9.65 2.96
C TYR A 13 28.63 8.50 3.24
N SER A 14 29.93 8.78 3.24
CA SER A 14 30.98 7.77 3.47
C SER A 14 31.06 7.28 4.91
N SER A 15 30.37 7.93 5.86
CA SER A 15 30.40 7.56 7.28
C SER A 15 29.02 7.66 7.92
N TRP A 16 28.52 6.51 8.38
CA TRP A 16 27.41 6.42 9.33
C TRP A 16 27.66 5.29 10.33
N PRO A 17 28.42 5.56 11.41
CA PRO A 17 28.88 4.53 12.34
C PRO A 17 27.77 3.71 13.02
N ASN A 18 26.57 4.29 13.17
CA ASN A 18 25.43 3.65 13.83
C ASN A 18 24.39 3.05 12.87
N SER A 19 24.69 2.93 11.58
CA SER A 19 23.80 2.32 10.57
C SER A 19 23.40 0.88 10.93
N GLY A 20 24.31 0.10 11.54
CA GLY A 20 24.03 -1.25 12.02
C GLY A 20 22.98 -1.28 13.15
N ARG A 21 23.02 -0.35 14.11
CA ARG A 21 22.01 -0.27 15.19
C ARG A 21 20.63 0.07 14.65
N PHE A 22 20.58 0.98 13.67
CA PHE A 22 19.34 1.31 12.99
C PHE A 22 18.78 0.12 12.19
N SER A 23 19.65 -0.63 11.50
CA SER A 23 19.28 -1.88 10.81
C SER A 23 18.68 -2.89 11.78
N THR A 24 19.31 -3.12 12.93
CA THR A 24 18.81 -4.02 13.98
C THR A 24 17.43 -3.60 14.50
N MET A 25 17.22 -2.30 14.73
CA MET A 25 15.92 -1.78 15.16
C MET A 25 14.85 -2.01 14.08
N LEU A 26 15.13 -1.71 12.81
CA LEU A 26 14.18 -1.96 11.72
C LEU A 26 13.85 -3.45 11.61
N ARG A 27 14.85 -4.33 11.66
CA ARG A 27 14.69 -5.79 11.52
C ARG A 27 13.89 -6.41 12.67
N ASN A 28 14.19 -6.03 13.91
CA ASN A 28 13.68 -6.74 15.08
C ASN A 28 12.43 -6.09 15.70
N VAL A 29 12.22 -4.78 15.48
CA VAL A 29 11.11 -4.05 16.11
C VAL A 29 10.04 -3.71 15.08
N TYR A 30 10.40 -3.07 13.97
CA TYR A 30 9.42 -2.50 13.04
C TYR A 30 8.95 -3.50 11.98
N LEU A 31 9.85 -4.22 11.31
CA LEU A 31 9.48 -5.15 10.24
C LEU A 31 8.46 -6.21 10.69
N PRO A 32 8.59 -6.84 11.89
CA PRO A 32 7.61 -7.82 12.36
C PRO A 32 6.21 -7.23 12.58
N LYS A 33 6.11 -5.92 12.87
CA LYS A 33 4.84 -5.24 13.10
C LYS A 33 4.10 -4.91 11.81
N VAL A 34 4.82 -4.70 10.70
CA VAL A 34 4.21 -4.26 9.44
C VAL A 34 4.08 -5.38 8.40
N THR A 35 4.93 -6.41 8.47
CA THR A 35 5.01 -7.50 7.48
C THR A 35 3.71 -8.26 7.25
N ASN A 36 2.89 -8.43 8.29
CA ASN A 36 1.64 -9.16 8.17
C ASN A 36 0.44 -8.27 7.78
N GLY A 37 0.66 -6.96 7.65
CA GLY A 37 -0.39 -6.00 7.32
C GLY A 37 -1.41 -5.80 8.45
N SER A 38 -2.59 -5.32 8.09
CA SER A 38 -3.67 -5.00 9.03
C SER A 38 -4.95 -5.72 8.66
N HIS A 39 -5.66 -6.21 9.67
CA HIS A 39 -7.03 -6.71 9.54
C HIS A 39 -8.08 -5.60 9.73
N SER A 40 -7.64 -4.35 9.94
CA SER A 40 -8.54 -3.22 10.19
C SER A 40 -9.05 -2.62 8.89
N ASN A 41 -8.20 -1.98 8.09
CA ASN A 41 -8.64 -1.21 6.92
C ASN A 41 -7.59 -1.20 5.80
N GLY A 42 -8.01 -0.96 4.56
CA GLY A 42 -7.16 -1.02 3.38
C GLY A 42 -6.06 0.04 3.36
N ASN A 43 -6.35 1.28 3.77
CA ASN A 43 -5.33 2.34 3.84
C ASN A 43 -4.23 2.00 4.87
N TRP A 44 -4.61 1.39 6.00
CA TRP A 44 -3.66 0.91 7.02
C TRP A 44 -2.76 -0.19 6.47
N GLU A 45 -3.34 -1.21 5.82
CA GLU A 45 -2.51 -2.29 5.27
C GLU A 45 -1.59 -1.79 4.16
N LEU A 46 -2.04 -0.87 3.30
CA LEU A 46 -1.19 -0.26 2.27
C LEU A 46 -0.03 0.54 2.90
N SER A 47 -0.31 1.33 3.93
CA SER A 47 0.72 2.11 4.65
C SER A 47 1.74 1.20 5.34
N MET A 48 1.28 0.10 5.95
CA MET A 48 2.15 -0.92 6.53
C MET A 48 2.98 -1.63 5.46
N THR A 49 2.39 -1.90 4.30
CA THR A 49 3.08 -2.53 3.17
C THR A 49 4.15 -1.59 2.60
N GLU A 50 3.88 -0.29 2.49
CA GLU A 50 4.87 0.72 2.10
C GLU A 50 6.05 0.75 3.08
N ALA A 51 5.76 0.73 4.39
CA ALA A 51 6.79 0.66 5.41
C ALA A 51 7.61 -0.62 5.29
N ALA A 52 6.97 -1.78 5.07
CA ALA A 52 7.65 -3.06 4.89
C ALA A 52 8.60 -3.02 3.69
N ILE A 53 8.14 -2.54 2.52
CA ILE A 53 8.96 -2.38 1.32
C ILE A 53 10.20 -1.51 1.60
N GLY A 54 10.00 -0.32 2.20
CA GLY A 54 11.11 0.58 2.51
C GLY A 54 12.12 -0.03 3.48
N ILE A 55 11.65 -0.78 4.48
CA ILE A 55 12.53 -1.51 5.41
C ILE A 55 13.29 -2.61 4.69
N SER A 56 12.62 -3.39 3.85
CA SER A 56 13.24 -4.50 3.12
C SER A 56 14.34 -4.01 2.17
N VAL A 57 14.13 -2.88 1.48
CA VAL A 57 15.18 -2.25 0.66
C VAL A 57 16.39 -1.89 1.52
N PHE A 58 16.18 -1.14 2.61
CA PHE A 58 17.28 -0.71 3.48
C PHE A 58 18.09 -1.86 4.08
N LEU A 59 17.40 -2.96 4.43
CA LEU A 59 17.99 -4.16 5.00
C LEU A 59 18.52 -5.15 3.96
N GLU A 60 18.36 -4.85 2.66
CA GLU A 60 18.69 -5.74 1.54
C GLU A 60 18.01 -7.12 1.68
N ASP A 61 16.79 -7.14 2.22
CA ASP A 61 16.02 -8.35 2.54
C ASP A 61 15.01 -8.67 1.45
N ARG A 62 15.45 -9.46 0.46
CA ARG A 62 14.64 -9.81 -0.70
C ARG A 62 13.38 -10.60 -0.34
N ALA A 63 13.46 -11.51 0.62
CA ALA A 63 12.32 -12.34 1.01
C ALA A 63 11.21 -11.50 1.66
N ALA A 64 11.58 -10.56 2.54
CA ALA A 64 10.63 -9.62 3.13
C ALA A 64 10.03 -8.68 2.06
N TYR A 65 10.84 -8.24 1.10
CA TYR A 65 10.38 -7.42 -0.02
C TYR A 65 9.33 -8.15 -0.88
N ASP A 66 9.62 -9.37 -1.31
CA ASP A 66 8.71 -10.16 -2.15
C ASP A 66 7.38 -10.47 -1.42
N LYS A 67 7.45 -10.73 -0.11
CA LYS A 67 6.24 -10.88 0.72
C LYS A 67 5.40 -9.60 0.74
N ALA A 68 6.04 -8.44 0.89
CA ALA A 68 5.34 -7.16 0.87
C ALA A 68 4.73 -6.85 -0.51
N VAL A 69 5.43 -7.16 -1.61
CA VAL A 69 4.89 -7.04 -2.98
C VAL A 69 3.68 -7.96 -3.19
N SER A 70 3.73 -9.20 -2.70
CA SER A 70 2.58 -10.10 -2.77
C SER A 70 1.35 -9.54 -2.04
N LYS A 71 1.55 -8.91 -0.89
CA LYS A 71 0.48 -8.25 -0.14
C LYS A 71 -0.06 -7.03 -0.89
N PHE A 72 0.83 -6.20 -1.44
CA PHE A 72 0.49 -5.06 -2.29
C PHE A 72 -0.44 -5.47 -3.43
N ARG A 73 -0.07 -6.51 -4.19
CA ARG A 73 -0.87 -7.04 -5.31
C ARG A 73 -2.27 -7.49 -4.93
N GLY A 74 -2.42 -8.11 -3.76
CA GLY A 74 -3.74 -8.50 -3.25
C GLY A 74 -4.54 -7.31 -2.71
N ARG A 75 -3.87 -6.27 -2.20
CA ARG A 75 -4.53 -5.16 -1.52
C ARG A 75 -4.98 -4.04 -2.45
N VAL A 76 -4.24 -3.72 -3.51
CA VAL A 76 -4.60 -2.65 -4.46
C VAL A 76 -6.01 -2.84 -5.06
N PRO A 77 -6.37 -4.00 -5.67
CA PRO A 77 -7.70 -4.19 -6.22
C PRO A 77 -8.79 -4.27 -5.13
N ALA A 78 -8.41 -4.57 -3.88
CA ALA A 78 -9.32 -4.56 -2.75
C ALA A 78 -9.50 -3.18 -2.10
N TYR A 79 -8.77 -2.17 -2.58
CA TYR A 79 -8.80 -0.81 -2.06
C TYR A 79 -9.34 0.21 -3.06
N ILE A 80 -8.99 0.10 -4.34
CA ILE A 80 -9.54 0.94 -5.42
C ILE A 80 -10.38 0.04 -6.32
N TYR A 81 -11.66 0.35 -6.48
CA TYR A 81 -12.55 -0.34 -7.39
C TYR A 81 -12.43 0.20 -8.82
N VAL A 82 -12.55 -0.69 -9.80
CA VAL A 82 -12.88 -0.35 -11.19
C VAL A 82 -14.01 -1.26 -11.67
N THR A 83 -14.81 -0.79 -12.61
CA THR A 83 -15.98 -1.50 -13.16
C THR A 83 -15.62 -2.84 -13.78
N ALA A 84 -14.39 -3.01 -14.27
CA ALA A 84 -13.86 -4.29 -14.75
C ALA A 84 -13.79 -5.38 -13.65
N ASP A 85 -13.90 -5.03 -12.36
CA ASP A 85 -13.93 -6.00 -11.26
C ASP A 85 -15.25 -6.77 -11.17
N GLY A 86 -16.30 -6.28 -11.82
CA GLY A 86 -17.67 -6.79 -11.73
C GLY A 86 -18.54 -5.98 -10.76
N ALA A 87 -19.62 -6.56 -10.26
CA ALA A 87 -20.62 -5.84 -9.48
C ALA A 87 -20.19 -5.43 -8.05
N LEU A 88 -19.01 -5.88 -7.59
CA LEU A 88 -18.45 -5.61 -6.27
C LEU A 88 -16.93 -5.44 -6.37
N PRO A 89 -16.32 -4.68 -5.45
CA PRO A 89 -14.88 -4.66 -5.28
C PRO A 89 -14.29 -6.04 -5.02
N LYS A 90 -13.05 -6.24 -5.47
CA LYS A 90 -12.28 -7.40 -5.03
C LYS A 90 -12.06 -7.31 -3.53
N VAL A 91 -11.82 -8.45 -2.90
CA VAL A 91 -11.57 -8.53 -1.46
C VAL A 91 -10.14 -8.91 -1.21
N ALA A 92 -9.56 -8.38 -0.13
CA ALA A 92 -8.17 -8.69 0.20
C ALA A 92 -8.04 -10.19 0.54
N PRO A 93 -6.95 -10.86 0.11
CA PRO A 93 -6.72 -12.27 0.42
C PRO A 93 -6.83 -12.56 1.92
N GLY A 94 -7.60 -13.58 2.29
CA GLY A 94 -7.79 -13.98 3.70
C GLY A 94 -8.69 -13.05 4.54
N SER A 95 -9.38 -12.08 3.92
CA SER A 95 -10.26 -11.13 4.64
C SER A 95 -11.56 -11.74 5.19
N GLY A 96 -12.01 -12.89 4.69
CA GLY A 96 -13.30 -13.48 5.06
C GLY A 96 -14.54 -12.69 4.60
N LEU A 97 -14.35 -11.70 3.71
CA LEU A 97 -15.41 -10.93 3.07
C LEU A 97 -16.00 -11.73 1.91
N ASP A 98 -16.81 -12.73 2.24
CA ASP A 98 -17.37 -13.73 1.31
C ASP A 98 -18.81 -13.44 0.88
N THR A 99 -19.44 -12.37 1.38
CA THR A 99 -20.80 -11.98 0.99
C THR A 99 -20.88 -10.51 0.60
N ARG A 100 -21.85 -10.17 -0.26
CA ARG A 100 -22.16 -8.78 -0.64
C ARG A 100 -22.36 -7.87 0.57
N ALA A 101 -23.11 -8.34 1.57
CA ALA A 101 -23.38 -7.55 2.78
C ALA A 101 -22.10 -7.24 3.57
N LYS A 102 -21.19 -8.21 3.72
CA LYS A 102 -19.88 -7.99 4.36
C LYS A 102 -19.04 -6.99 3.57
N VAL A 103 -18.98 -7.11 2.25
CA VAL A 103 -18.23 -6.17 1.39
C VAL A 103 -18.79 -4.75 1.51
N ILE A 104 -20.10 -4.57 1.39
CA ILE A 104 -20.75 -3.25 1.51
C ILE A 104 -20.51 -2.64 2.89
N ASN A 105 -20.67 -3.42 3.95
CA ASN A 105 -20.40 -2.94 5.31
C ASN A 105 -18.94 -2.48 5.46
N TYR A 106 -18.00 -3.28 4.95
CA TYR A 106 -16.57 -2.98 4.98
C TYR A 106 -16.18 -1.75 4.11
N TRP A 107 -16.95 -1.46 3.07
CA TRP A 107 -16.85 -0.27 2.22
C TRP A 107 -17.74 0.88 2.72
N GLN A 108 -17.90 0.99 4.03
CA GLN A 108 -18.58 2.11 4.70
C GLN A 108 -20.05 2.26 4.29
N GLY A 109 -20.72 1.15 3.98
CA GLY A 109 -22.13 1.13 3.58
C GLY A 109 -22.39 1.49 2.13
N GLN A 110 -21.35 1.74 1.33
CA GLN A 110 -21.52 2.08 -0.09
C GLN A 110 -21.99 0.88 -0.92
N SER A 111 -23.04 1.10 -1.70
CA SER A 111 -23.66 0.10 -2.59
C SER A 111 -23.56 0.46 -4.08
N THR A 112 -23.08 1.66 -4.39
CA THR A 112 -22.83 2.16 -5.75
C THR A 112 -21.33 2.21 -5.99
N PHE A 113 -20.84 1.54 -7.02
CA PHE A 113 -19.42 1.48 -7.34
C PHE A 113 -19.14 2.04 -8.73
N MET A 114 -18.12 2.88 -8.85
CA MET A 114 -17.69 3.53 -10.09
C MET A 114 -16.17 3.56 -10.18
N ASP A 115 -15.62 3.69 -11.39
CA ASP A 115 -14.17 3.65 -11.57
C ASP A 115 -13.43 4.67 -10.68
N GLY A 116 -12.44 4.17 -9.95
CA GLY A 116 -11.57 4.98 -9.10
C GLY A 116 -12.07 5.15 -7.68
N LEU A 117 -13.27 4.65 -7.37
CA LEU A 117 -13.81 4.66 -6.02
C LEU A 117 -12.90 3.86 -5.09
N SER A 118 -12.42 4.50 -4.03
CA SER A 118 -11.65 3.81 -3.00
C SER A 118 -12.55 3.32 -1.87
N GLN A 119 -12.05 2.37 -1.09
CA GLN A 119 -12.68 1.91 0.14
C GLN A 119 -13.01 3.06 1.12
N GLU A 120 -12.19 4.12 1.11
CA GLU A 120 -12.30 5.25 2.04
C GLU A 120 -13.08 6.44 1.47
N THR A 121 -13.45 6.41 0.18
CA THR A 121 -13.99 7.59 -0.51
C THR A 121 -15.22 8.17 0.20
N CYS A 122 -16.08 7.31 0.75
CA CYS A 122 -17.28 7.72 1.48
C CYS A 122 -17.08 7.91 2.98
N ARG A 123 -15.86 7.69 3.50
CA ARG A 123 -15.50 8.04 4.88
C ARG A 123 -14.92 9.45 4.91
N ASP A 124 -13.78 9.64 4.24
CA ASP A 124 -13.14 10.94 4.03
C ASP A 124 -11.98 10.83 3.02
N LEU A 125 -11.61 11.99 2.46
CA LEU A 125 -10.56 12.08 1.44
C LEU A 125 -9.15 11.97 2.02
N THR A 126 -8.95 12.24 3.31
CA THR A 126 -7.65 12.13 3.96
C THR A 126 -7.18 10.67 3.99
N HIS A 127 -8.04 9.75 4.43
CA HIS A 127 -7.73 8.32 4.45
C HIS A 127 -7.63 7.72 3.05
N THR A 128 -8.40 8.25 2.10
CA THR A 128 -8.23 7.94 0.68
C THR A 128 -6.82 8.30 0.20
N GLY A 129 -6.35 9.51 0.55
CA GLY A 129 -5.02 10.00 0.22
C GLY A 129 -3.90 9.12 0.77
N TYR A 130 -4.04 8.59 2.00
CA TYR A 130 -3.06 7.67 2.58
C TYR A 130 -2.88 6.40 1.74
N GLY A 131 -3.98 5.78 1.29
CA GLY A 131 -3.90 4.58 0.47
C GLY A 131 -3.35 4.85 -0.92
N ILE A 132 -3.80 5.92 -1.60
CA ILE A 132 -3.29 6.30 -2.92
C ILE A 132 -1.78 6.62 -2.86
N SER A 133 -1.37 7.39 -1.86
CA SER A 133 0.04 7.74 -1.63
C SER A 133 0.91 6.49 -1.41
N ALA A 134 0.47 5.59 -0.53
CA ALA A 134 1.18 4.34 -0.29
C ALA A 134 1.32 3.49 -1.55
N ILE A 135 0.27 3.38 -2.37
CA ILE A 135 0.32 2.64 -3.64
C ILE A 135 1.35 3.25 -4.59
N ALA A 136 1.31 4.57 -4.78
CA ALA A 136 2.25 5.27 -5.65
C ALA A 136 3.70 5.13 -5.16
N HIS A 137 3.94 5.25 -3.85
CA HIS A 137 5.26 5.08 -3.27
C HIS A 137 5.80 3.66 -3.40
N ILE A 138 4.97 2.63 -3.24
CA ILE A 138 5.38 1.23 -3.43
C ILE A 138 5.74 0.99 -4.90
N ALA A 139 4.90 1.44 -5.83
CA ALA A 139 5.16 1.29 -7.27
C ALA A 139 6.46 1.97 -7.68
N GLU A 140 6.69 3.20 -7.22
CA GLU A 140 7.91 3.95 -7.53
C GLU A 140 9.16 3.32 -6.89
N THR A 141 9.06 2.90 -5.63
CA THR A 141 10.17 2.21 -4.96
C THR A 141 10.51 0.92 -5.70
N GLY A 142 9.51 0.13 -6.09
CA GLY A 142 9.72 -1.09 -6.87
C GLY A 142 10.43 -0.81 -8.19
N ARG A 143 9.99 0.21 -8.94
CA ARG A 143 10.61 0.63 -10.20
C ARG A 143 12.09 0.99 -10.01
N ILE A 144 12.41 1.74 -8.95
CA ILE A 144 13.80 2.08 -8.59
C ILE A 144 14.62 0.83 -8.26
N GLN A 145 14.01 -0.18 -7.62
CA GLN A 145 14.64 -1.46 -7.31
C GLN A 145 14.66 -2.46 -8.49
N GLY A 146 14.30 -2.01 -9.70
CA GLY A 146 14.33 -2.84 -10.92
C GLY A 146 13.10 -3.74 -11.11
N GLN A 147 12.02 -3.55 -10.34
CA GLN A 147 10.74 -4.23 -10.54
C GLN A 147 9.64 -3.22 -10.86
N ASP A 148 9.27 -3.13 -12.14
CA ASP A 148 8.19 -2.25 -12.54
C ASP A 148 6.81 -2.82 -12.15
N LEU A 149 6.18 -2.18 -11.16
CA LEU A 149 4.84 -2.52 -10.68
C LEU A 149 3.75 -1.61 -11.26
N TYR A 150 4.11 -0.52 -11.96
CA TYR A 150 3.13 0.41 -12.51
C TYR A 150 2.15 -0.25 -13.48
N PRO A 151 2.56 -1.12 -14.42
CA PRO A 151 1.62 -1.78 -15.32
C PRO A 151 0.49 -2.54 -14.62
N GLU A 152 0.73 -3.03 -13.39
CA GLU A 152 -0.26 -3.76 -12.60
C GLU A 152 -1.30 -2.83 -11.93
N VAL A 153 -0.96 -1.55 -11.71
CA VAL A 153 -1.77 -0.63 -10.88
C VAL A 153 -2.15 0.68 -11.56
N ALA A 154 -1.55 0.99 -12.71
CA ALA A 154 -1.67 2.28 -13.39
C ALA A 154 -3.11 2.65 -13.70
N ASP A 155 -3.92 1.70 -14.17
CA ASP A 155 -5.32 1.98 -14.52
C ASP A 155 -6.15 2.37 -13.29
N ARG A 156 -5.99 1.63 -12.19
CA ARG A 156 -6.65 1.95 -10.91
C ARG A 156 -6.18 3.29 -10.35
N LEU A 157 -4.88 3.56 -10.39
CA LEU A 157 -4.33 4.85 -9.95
C LEU A 157 -4.87 6.00 -10.80
N ARG A 158 -4.90 5.85 -12.13
CA ARG A 158 -5.46 6.84 -13.06
C ARG A 158 -6.90 7.17 -12.70
N HIS A 159 -7.74 6.15 -12.50
CA HIS A 159 -9.13 6.33 -12.13
C HIS A 159 -9.29 6.94 -10.74
N ALA A 160 -8.57 6.44 -9.74
CA ALA A 160 -8.65 6.96 -8.37
C ALA A 160 -8.21 8.41 -8.29
N LEU A 161 -7.06 8.77 -8.88
CA LEU A 161 -6.60 10.15 -8.91
C LEU A 161 -7.59 11.04 -9.67
N GLY A 162 -8.07 10.59 -10.84
CA GLY A 162 -9.03 11.34 -11.65
C GLY A 162 -10.38 11.57 -10.98
N LEU A 163 -10.87 10.63 -10.18
CA LEU A 163 -12.08 10.78 -9.39
C LEU A 163 -11.85 11.78 -8.25
N HIS A 164 -10.84 11.55 -7.40
CA HIS A 164 -10.66 12.34 -6.18
C HIS A 164 -10.18 13.77 -6.45
N ALA A 165 -9.44 14.01 -7.53
CA ALA A 165 -9.05 15.36 -7.94
C ALA A 165 -10.25 16.28 -8.26
N LYS A 166 -11.41 15.73 -8.59
CA LYS A 166 -12.64 16.51 -8.81
C LYS A 166 -13.36 16.91 -7.52
N HIS A 167 -13.02 16.26 -6.41
CA HIS A 167 -13.76 16.36 -5.15
C HIS A 167 -12.90 16.88 -3.99
N GLN A 168 -11.58 16.92 -4.17
CA GLN A 168 -10.65 17.52 -3.22
C GLN A 168 -10.62 19.04 -3.45
N LEU A 169 -11.19 19.79 -2.49
CA LEU A 169 -11.15 21.25 -2.41
C LEU A 169 -9.88 21.73 -1.70
#